data_AF-A0A7I3ZFB8-F1
#
_entry.id   AF-A0A7I3ZFB8-F1
#
_cell.length_a   1.000
_cell.length_b   1.000
_cell.length_c   1.000
_cell.angle_alpha   90.00
_cell.angle_beta   90.00
_cell.angle_gamma   90.00
#
_symmetry.space_group_name_H-M   'P 1'
#
loop_
_entity.id
_entity.type
_entity.pdbx_description
1 polymer ?
#
loop_
_entity_poly.entity_id
_entity_poly.type
_entity_poly.pdbx_seq_one_letter_code
_entity_poly.pdbx_strand_id
1 'polypeptide(L)'
;LTSLSNKLGNLTSLIVLDIFYSLSLTSLLNELCNLISLIILYIFHYSNLISLPNKLKNLISFILLNIFHYSSLISLPNELGNLISLTILDISHYSSLISLPNELGNLTYLTILNISSCHNLILFLNIIFFKSL
;
A
#
# COMPACT_ATOMS: atom_id res chain seq x y z
N LEU A 1 17.58 -3.40 9.00
CA LEU A 1 16.48 -4.31 9.40
C LEU A 1 15.80 -4.86 8.15
N THR A 2 15.72 -6.19 7.97
CA THR A 2 15.12 -6.79 6.75
C THR A 2 13.60 -6.95 6.84
N SER A 3 13.06 -7.00 8.05
CA SER A 3 11.63 -6.97 8.36
C SER A 3 11.39 -6.07 9.57
N LEU A 4 10.16 -5.55 9.73
CA LEU A 4 9.75 -4.89 10.96
C LEU A 4 9.58 -5.92 12.08
N SER A 5 9.64 -5.53 13.36
CA SER A 5 9.39 -6.47 14.47
C SER A 5 7.92 -6.88 14.52
N ASN A 6 7.63 -8.16 14.75
CA ASN A 6 6.27 -8.65 15.00
C ASN A 6 5.60 -7.97 16.22
N LYS A 7 6.40 -7.44 17.15
CA LYS A 7 5.91 -6.64 18.29
C LYS A 7 5.16 -5.38 17.86
N LEU A 8 5.35 -4.89 16.62
CA LEU A 8 4.55 -3.79 16.08
C LEU A 8 3.05 -4.10 16.16
N GLY A 9 2.65 -5.35 15.90
CA GLY A 9 1.26 -5.78 15.94
C GLY A 9 0.58 -5.63 17.32
N ASN A 10 1.35 -5.37 18.38
CA ASN A 10 0.80 -5.11 19.71
C ASN A 10 0.34 -3.66 19.89
N LEU A 11 0.68 -2.75 18.97
CA LEU A 11 0.31 -1.34 19.03
C LEU A 11 -1.11 -1.11 18.47
N THR A 12 -2.11 -1.80 19.02
CA THR A 12 -3.49 -1.83 18.48
C THR A 12 -4.18 -0.46 18.48
N SER A 13 -3.70 0.48 19.30
CA SER A 13 -4.16 1.88 19.36
C SER A 13 -3.35 2.84 18.46
N LEU A 14 -2.40 2.34 17.67
CA LEU A 14 -1.61 3.18 16.77
C LEU A 14 -2.48 3.74 15.65
N ILE A 15 -2.45 5.07 15.48
CA ILE A 15 -3.26 5.79 14.49
C ILE A 15 -2.45 6.12 13.24
N VAL A 16 -1.20 6.52 13.44
CA VAL A 16 -0.27 6.90 12.38
C VAL A 16 0.98 6.05 12.50
N LEU A 17 1.37 5.40 11.41
CA LEU A 17 2.62 4.66 11.32
C LEU A 17 3.47 5.26 10.21
N ASP A 18 4.60 5.82 10.64
CA ASP A 18 5.59 6.42 9.79
C ASP A 18 6.81 5.51 9.72
N ILE A 19 7.08 4.97 8.55
CA ILE A 19 8.24 4.14 8.31
C ILE A 19 9.12 4.86 7.29
N PHE A 20 10.30 5.29 7.74
CA PHE A 20 11.26 6.06 6.95
C PHE A 20 12.61 5.33 6.89
N TYR A 21 13.26 5.39 5.74
CA TYR A 21 14.67 5.01 5.53
C TYR A 21 15.02 3.61 6.07
N SER A 22 14.74 2.58 5.28
CA SER A 22 15.39 1.27 5.45
C SER A 22 15.96 0.76 4.15
N LEU A 23 17.29 0.69 4.12
CA LEU A 23 18.06 0.16 2.99
C LEU A 23 17.92 -1.36 2.81
N SER A 24 17.38 -2.06 3.82
CA SER A 24 17.36 -3.52 3.86
C SER A 24 15.98 -4.14 3.98
N LEU A 25 14.91 -3.37 4.25
CA LEU A 25 13.58 -3.95 4.46
C LEU A 25 13.04 -4.46 3.12
N THR A 26 12.68 -5.74 3.08
CA THR A 26 12.19 -6.39 1.86
C THR A 26 10.68 -6.63 1.85
N SER A 27 10.06 -6.69 3.03
CA SER A 27 8.62 -6.89 3.18
C SER A 27 8.07 -6.19 4.42
N LEU A 28 6.80 -5.79 4.34
CA LEU A 28 5.99 -5.45 5.50
C LEU A 28 5.38 -6.74 6.07
N LEU A 29 5.37 -6.87 7.41
CA LEU A 29 4.82 -8.03 8.08
C LEU A 29 3.29 -8.04 7.99
N ASN A 30 2.74 -9.25 7.92
CA ASN A 30 1.30 -9.47 8.05
C ASN A 30 0.71 -8.97 9.38
N GLU A 31 1.52 -8.82 10.43
CA GLU A 31 1.10 -8.25 11.72
C GLU A 31 0.63 -6.78 11.63
N LEU A 32 0.85 -6.10 10.49
CA LEU A 32 0.19 -4.82 10.20
C LEU A 32 -1.35 -4.95 10.35
N CYS A 33 -1.93 -6.13 10.06
CA CYS A 33 -3.37 -6.36 10.23
C CYS A 33 -3.87 -6.22 11.68
N ASN A 34 -2.98 -6.22 12.67
CA ASN A 34 -3.37 -6.06 14.07
C ASN A 34 -3.51 -4.59 14.48
N LEU A 35 -3.05 -3.65 13.64
CA LEU A 35 -3.17 -2.21 13.88
C LEU A 35 -4.57 -1.73 13.51
N ILE A 36 -5.61 -2.25 14.17
CA ILE A 36 -7.02 -2.02 13.85
C ILE A 36 -7.43 -0.53 13.91
N SER A 37 -6.69 0.28 14.67
CA SER A 37 -6.92 1.74 14.80
C SER A 37 -6.10 2.56 13.79
N LEU A 38 -5.31 1.91 12.93
CA LEU A 38 -4.44 2.60 11.99
C LEU A 38 -5.27 3.31 10.93
N ILE A 39 -5.02 4.60 10.77
CA ILE A 39 -5.67 5.49 9.81
C ILE A 39 -4.72 5.85 8.69
N ILE A 40 -3.44 6.06 9.01
CA ILE A 40 -2.44 6.61 8.10
C ILE A 40 -1.18 5.75 8.15
N LEU A 41 -0.71 5.31 6.98
CA LEU A 41 0.57 4.66 6.81
C LEU A 41 1.41 5.39 5.76
N TYR A 42 2.56 5.84 6.20
CA TYR A 42 3.59 6.45 5.37
C TYR A 42 4.80 5.52 5.28
N ILE A 43 5.20 5.18 4.07
CA ILE A 43 6.39 4.36 3.79
C ILE A 43 7.27 5.08 2.77
N PHE A 44 8.42 5.59 3.23
CA PHE A 44 9.32 6.41 2.42
C PHE A 44 10.75 5.89 2.45
N HIS A 45 11.45 5.93 1.30
CA HIS A 45 12.88 5.59 1.19
C HIS A 45 13.21 4.11 1.52
N TYR A 46 12.50 3.18 0.87
CA TYR A 46 12.67 1.73 0.99
C TYR A 46 13.15 1.11 -0.33
N SER A 47 14.46 0.87 -0.45
CA SER A 47 15.09 0.44 -1.71
C SER A 47 14.71 -0.97 -2.17
N ASN A 48 14.35 -1.86 -1.24
CA ASN A 48 14.21 -3.29 -1.54
C ASN A 48 12.82 -3.86 -1.23
N LEU A 49 11.78 -3.02 -1.04
CA LEU A 49 10.43 -3.54 -0.81
C LEU A 49 9.93 -4.25 -2.07
N ILE A 50 9.72 -5.57 -1.98
CA ILE A 50 9.28 -6.43 -3.10
C ILE A 50 7.78 -6.71 -3.03
N SER A 51 7.18 -6.66 -1.83
CA SER A 51 5.76 -6.93 -1.65
C SER A 51 5.16 -6.21 -0.43
N LEU A 52 3.86 -5.95 -0.51
CA LEU A 52 3.01 -5.52 0.60
C LEU A 52 2.40 -6.74 1.31
N PRO A 53 1.94 -6.60 2.57
CA PRO A 53 1.35 -7.71 3.30
C PRO A 53 0.04 -8.15 2.64
N ASN A 54 -0.21 -9.46 2.67
CA ASN A 54 -1.41 -10.07 2.12
C ASN A 54 -2.51 -10.26 3.19
N LYS A 55 -2.33 -9.67 4.37
CA LYS A 55 -3.37 -9.58 5.41
C LYS A 55 -3.63 -8.11 5.69
N LEU A 56 -4.70 -7.58 5.09
CA LEU A 56 -5.13 -6.17 5.25
C LEU A 56 -6.60 -6.02 5.68
N LYS A 57 -7.35 -7.13 5.74
CA LYS A 57 -8.80 -7.15 5.97
C LYS A 57 -9.28 -6.49 7.28
N ASN A 58 -8.42 -6.43 8.29
CA ASN A 58 -8.78 -5.89 9.60
C ASN A 58 -8.55 -4.38 9.72
N LEU A 59 -7.95 -3.75 8.71
CA LEU A 59 -7.66 -2.31 8.69
C LEU A 59 -8.89 -1.50 8.23
N ILE A 60 -9.97 -1.60 9.01
CA ILE A 60 -11.27 -1.01 8.67
C ILE A 60 -11.31 0.52 8.79
N SER A 61 -10.39 1.12 9.55
CA SER A 61 -10.33 2.58 9.77
C SER A 61 -9.30 3.27 8.88
N PHE A 62 -8.73 2.56 7.92
CA PHE A 62 -7.54 2.96 7.21
C PHE A 62 -7.87 3.84 6.00
N ILE A 63 -7.41 5.10 6.04
CA ILE A 63 -7.83 6.18 5.14
C ILE A 63 -6.75 6.52 4.11
N LEU A 64 -5.47 6.51 4.51
CA LEU A 64 -4.35 6.95 3.68
C LEU A 64 -3.23 5.92 3.66
N LEU A 65 -2.90 5.48 2.45
CA LEU A 65 -1.69 4.73 2.14
C LEU A 65 -0.81 5.56 1.21
N ASN A 66 0.35 5.97 1.70
CA ASN A 66 1.36 6.59 0.86
C ASN A 66 2.64 5.77 0.95
N ILE A 67 2.97 5.18 -0.19
CA ILE A 67 4.18 4.42 -0.40
C ILE A 67 4.91 5.12 -1.54
N PHE A 68 6.06 5.72 -1.24
CA PHE A 68 6.81 6.51 -2.20
C PHE A 68 8.23 5.98 -2.28
N HIS A 69 8.58 5.39 -3.44
CA HIS A 69 9.96 5.00 -3.72
C HIS A 69 10.23 4.57 -5.18
N TYR A 70 11.52 4.62 -5.58
CA TYR A 70 12.13 3.82 -6.66
C TYR A 70 12.34 2.36 -6.22
N SER A 71 11.30 1.67 -5.76
CA SER A 71 11.43 0.26 -5.32
C SER A 71 11.23 -0.68 -6.50
N SER A 72 11.75 -1.92 -6.35
CA SER A 72 11.55 -3.03 -7.28
C SER A 72 10.17 -3.71 -7.16
N LEU A 73 9.16 -3.06 -6.59
CA LEU A 73 7.81 -3.62 -6.48
C LEU A 73 7.22 -3.80 -7.89
N ILE A 74 6.92 -5.05 -8.24
CA ILE A 74 6.45 -5.42 -9.59
C ILE A 74 4.92 -5.42 -9.66
N SER A 75 4.25 -5.73 -8.55
CA SER A 75 2.80 -5.80 -8.43
C SER A 75 2.34 -5.46 -7.01
N LEU A 76 1.07 -5.05 -6.89
CA LEU A 76 0.38 -4.91 -5.60
C LEU A 76 -0.45 -6.17 -5.30
N PRO A 77 -0.62 -6.55 -4.02
CA PRO A 77 -1.44 -7.68 -3.63
C PRO A 77 -2.93 -7.40 -3.85
N ASN A 78 -3.70 -8.43 -4.20
CA ASN A 78 -5.16 -8.36 -4.35
C ASN A 78 -5.84 -7.90 -3.04
N GLU A 79 -5.23 -8.22 -1.90
CA GLU A 79 -5.74 -7.85 -0.58
C GLU A 79 -5.73 -6.35 -0.31
N LEU A 80 -5.10 -5.55 -1.16
CA LEU A 80 -5.25 -4.09 -1.14
C LEU A 80 -6.72 -3.69 -1.30
N GLY A 81 -7.51 -4.44 -2.08
CA GLY A 81 -8.95 -4.25 -2.22
C GLY A 81 -9.77 -4.53 -0.95
N ASN A 82 -9.16 -5.04 0.12
CA ASN A 82 -9.82 -5.18 1.42
C ASN A 82 -9.82 -3.87 2.23
N LEU A 83 -9.06 -2.86 1.82
CA LEU A 83 -9.00 -1.56 2.48
C LEU A 83 -10.20 -0.69 2.11
N ILE A 84 -11.40 -1.16 2.46
CA ILE A 84 -12.67 -0.57 2.01
C ILE A 84 -12.86 0.90 2.40
N SER A 85 -12.15 1.38 3.42
CA SER A 85 -12.20 2.78 3.89
C SER A 85 -11.12 3.67 3.28
N LEU A 86 -10.28 3.13 2.39
CA LEU A 86 -9.16 3.86 1.80
C LEU A 86 -9.68 4.96 0.88
N THR A 87 -9.22 6.18 1.13
CA THR A 87 -9.60 7.37 0.35
C THR A 87 -8.45 7.87 -0.51
N ILE A 88 -7.21 7.66 -0.06
CA ILE A 88 -6.00 8.13 -0.73
C ILE A 88 -5.02 6.96 -0.84
N LEU A 89 -4.66 6.63 -2.09
CA LEU A 89 -3.61 5.70 -2.42
C LEU A 89 -2.54 6.42 -3.27
N ASP A 90 -1.39 6.66 -2.66
CA ASP A 90 -0.19 7.13 -3.38
C ASP A 90 0.81 5.98 -3.49
N ILE A 91 1.06 5.56 -4.72
CA ILE A 91 2.04 4.56 -5.12
C ILE A 91 2.88 5.10 -6.29
N SER A 92 3.18 6.39 -6.25
CA SER A 92 4.00 7.05 -7.26
C SER A 92 5.47 6.62 -7.20
N HIS A 93 6.18 6.81 -8.32
CA HIS A 93 7.60 6.53 -8.51
C HIS A 93 8.01 5.05 -8.55
N TYR A 94 7.04 4.15 -8.71
CA TYR A 94 7.31 2.72 -8.88
C TYR A 94 7.62 2.37 -10.34
N SER A 95 8.87 2.58 -10.75
CA SER A 95 9.32 2.28 -12.12
C SER A 95 9.19 0.81 -12.51
N SER A 96 9.24 -0.12 -11.54
CA SER A 96 9.13 -1.57 -11.80
C SER A 96 7.69 -2.10 -11.77
N LEU A 97 6.71 -1.30 -11.40
CA LEU A 97 5.31 -1.74 -11.29
C LEU A 97 4.72 -1.92 -12.69
N ILE A 98 4.25 -3.14 -12.99
CA ILE A 98 3.77 -3.51 -14.33
C ILE A 98 2.24 -3.59 -14.38
N SER A 99 1.58 -3.85 -13.25
CA SER A 99 0.12 -4.00 -13.19
C SER A 99 -0.46 -3.60 -11.83
N LEU A 100 -1.73 -3.18 -11.84
CA LEU A 100 -2.57 -3.03 -10.63
C LEU A 100 -3.50 -4.25 -10.48
N PRO A 101 -3.83 -4.70 -9.26
CA PRO A 101 -4.77 -5.80 -9.03
C PRO A 101 -6.20 -5.39 -9.40
N ASN A 102 -7.00 -6.33 -9.89
CA ASN A 102 -8.41 -6.08 -10.25
C ASN A 102 -9.24 -5.65 -9.03
N GLU A 103 -8.87 -6.15 -7.85
CA GLU A 103 -9.49 -5.87 -6.57
C GLU A 103 -9.34 -4.41 -6.13
N LEU A 104 -8.51 -3.60 -6.82
CA LEU A 104 -8.50 -2.15 -6.63
C LEU A 104 -9.88 -1.53 -6.91
N GLY A 105 -10.70 -2.17 -7.75
CA GLY A 105 -12.10 -1.78 -7.98
C GLY A 105 -13.02 -1.93 -6.75
N ASN A 106 -12.57 -2.63 -5.70
CA ASN A 106 -13.31 -2.74 -4.44
C ASN A 106 -13.15 -1.51 -3.54
N LEU A 107 -12.20 -0.61 -3.85
CA LEU A 107 -11.93 0.60 -3.09
C LEU A 107 -12.96 1.69 -3.43
N THR A 108 -14.21 1.48 -3.04
CA THR A 108 -15.35 2.32 -3.41
C THR A 108 -15.29 3.74 -2.85
N TYR A 109 -14.46 4.00 -1.84
CA TYR A 109 -14.23 5.32 -1.25
C TYR A 109 -12.93 5.99 -1.73
N LEU A 110 -12.19 5.38 -2.65
CA LEU A 110 -10.94 5.93 -3.17
C LEU A 110 -11.24 7.18 -4.01
N THR A 111 -10.75 8.32 -3.56
CA THR A 111 -10.90 9.62 -4.24
C THR A 111 -9.59 10.09 -4.87
N ILE A 112 -8.45 9.61 -4.38
CA ILE A 112 -7.13 9.95 -4.92
C ILE A 112 -6.35 8.66 -5.19
N LEU A 113 -6.02 8.43 -6.45
CA LEU A 113 -5.01 7.46 -6.87
C LEU A 113 -3.85 8.17 -7.55
N ASN A 114 -2.69 8.20 -6.91
CA ASN A 114 -1.46 8.71 -7.50
C ASN A 114 -0.56 7.55 -7.96
N ILE A 115 -0.44 7.41 -9.28
CA ILE A 115 0.44 6.44 -9.97
C ILE A 115 1.47 7.17 -10.86
N SER A 116 1.75 8.44 -10.56
CA SER A 116 2.74 9.22 -11.32
C SER A 116 4.11 8.55 -11.27
N SER A 117 4.90 8.68 -12.34
CA SER A 117 6.24 8.09 -12.43
C SER A 117 6.30 6.54 -12.34
N CYS A 118 5.18 5.85 -12.57
CA CYS A 118 5.12 4.38 -12.75
C CYS A 118 5.26 4.00 -14.24
N HIS A 119 6.46 4.16 -14.78
CA HIS A 119 6.69 4.15 -16.24
C HIS A 119 6.45 2.80 -16.94
N ASN A 120 6.56 1.68 -16.23
CA ASN A 120 6.34 0.33 -16.80
C ASN A 120 4.91 -0.19 -16.59
N LEU A 121 4.00 0.63 -16.05
CA LEU A 121 2.64 0.20 -15.77
C LEU A 121 1.87 -0.02 -17.08
N ILE A 122 1.66 -1.28 -17.43
CA ILE A 122 0.88 -1.67 -18.61
C ILE A 122 -0.59 -1.64 -18.19
N LEU A 123 -1.28 -0.55 -18.54
CA LEU A 123 -2.72 -0.43 -18.33
C LEU A 123 -3.46 -1.41 -19.24
N PHE A 124 -3.74 -2.62 -18.77
CA PHE A 124 -4.85 -3.39 -19.32
C PHE A 124 -6.14 -2.68 -18.89
N LEU A 125 -6.82 -2.10 -19.87
CA LEU A 125 -8.09 -1.38 -19.81
C LEU A 125 -9.26 -2.26 -19.28
N ASN A 126 -9.16 -2.76 -18.05
CA ASN A 126 -10.29 -3.32 -17.32
C ASN A 126 -10.70 -2.49 -16.10
N ILE A 127 -10.00 -1.40 -15.80
CA ILE A 127 -10.45 -0.42 -14.81
C ILE A 127 -11.37 0.59 -15.51
N ILE A 128 -12.59 0.15 -15.82
CA ILE A 128 -13.69 0.99 -16.31
C ILE A 128 -14.16 2.00 -15.23
N PHE A 129 -13.58 1.97 -14.02
CA PHE A 129 -14.02 2.75 -12.86
C PHE A 129 -13.46 4.17 -12.71
N PHE A 130 -12.54 4.65 -13.56
CA PHE A 130 -12.02 6.03 -13.43
C PHE A 130 -12.86 7.12 -14.13
N LYS A 131 -14.05 6.81 -14.65
CA LYS A 131 -14.99 7.86 -15.13
C LYS A 131 -15.73 8.49 -13.94
N SER A 132 -15.05 9.33 -13.15
CA SER A 132 -15.67 10.43 -12.36
C SER A 132 -14.68 11.23 -11.50
N LEU A 133 -13.41 11.33 -11.90
CA LEU A 133 -12.47 12.32 -11.38
C LEU A 133 -12.17 13.37 -12.45
#